data_AF-A0A7S4LA47-F1
#
_entry.id   AF-A0A7S4LA47-F1
#
_cell.length_a   1.000
_cell.length_b   1.000
_cell.length_c   1.000
_cell.angle_alpha   90.00
_cell.angle_beta   90.00
_cell.angle_gamma   90.00
#
_symmetry.space_group_name_H-M   'P 1'
#
loop_
_entity.id
_entity.type
_entity.pdbx_description
1 polymer ?
#
loop_
_entity_poly.entity_id
_entity_poly.type
_entity_poly.pdbx_seq_one_letter_code
_entity_poly.pdbx_strand_id
1 'polypeptide(L)'
;MGEEVSKDAIYRLVLACKDDGSPEEERDINALIEMAEQSDIPRAAISQALDLVSQEGSNRVSWKHLVVTLCSQVGGVEDVTQFVGLLMDPGMFGDDDGKIQISEFITLFDWWSTIDESISAELKSALFAALDNGEPTMDFAKFKDAYKSIQ
;
A
#
# COMPACT_ATOMS: atom_id res chain seq x y z
N MET A 1 16.47 -14.04 13.31
CA MET A 1 15.03 -13.73 13.27
C MET A 1 14.94 -12.29 12.83
N GLY A 2 14.42 -12.03 11.63
CA GLY A 2 14.14 -10.65 11.23
C GLY A 2 13.00 -10.13 12.08
N GLU A 3 13.09 -8.89 12.56
CA GLU A 3 11.96 -8.23 13.21
C GLU A 3 10.85 -8.07 12.16
N GLU A 4 9.70 -8.66 12.45
CA GLU A 4 8.54 -8.66 11.56
C GLU A 4 7.86 -7.29 11.60
N VAL A 5 7.44 -6.76 10.45
CA VAL A 5 6.77 -5.47 10.41
C VAL A 5 5.36 -5.63 10.96
N SER A 6 5.01 -4.88 12.01
CA SER A 6 3.67 -4.94 12.57
C SER A 6 2.71 -4.01 11.85
N LYS A 7 1.45 -4.40 11.78
CA LYS A 7 0.35 -3.58 11.26
C LYS A 7 0.25 -2.21 11.96
N ASP A 8 0.41 -2.19 13.29
CA ASP A 8 0.39 -0.96 14.08
C ASP A 8 1.54 0.00 13.75
N ALA A 9 2.72 -0.54 13.41
CA ALA A 9 3.85 0.28 12.97
C ALA A 9 3.57 0.96 11.64
N ILE A 10 2.96 0.25 10.68
CA ILE A 10 2.52 0.83 9.41
C ILE A 10 1.49 1.94 9.64
N TYR A 11 0.52 1.72 10.53
CA TYR A 11 -0.51 2.72 10.84
C TYR A 11 0.09 4.01 11.36
N ARG A 12 1.06 3.92 12.28
CA ARG A 12 1.78 5.09 12.78
C ARG A 12 2.53 5.82 11.68
N LEU A 13 3.17 5.08 10.75
CA LEU A 13 3.84 5.70 9.60
C LEU A 13 2.84 6.41 8.68
N VAL A 14 1.70 5.80 8.39
CA VAL A 14 0.66 6.44 7.57
C VAL A 14 0.15 7.72 8.22
N LEU A 15 -0.10 7.70 9.53
CA LEU A 15 -0.49 8.89 10.28
C LEU A 15 0.58 9.97 10.22
N ALA A 16 1.85 9.62 10.48
CA ALA A 16 2.97 10.56 10.37
C ALA A 16 3.08 11.16 8.95
N CYS A 17 2.87 10.34 7.92
CA CYS A 17 2.88 10.79 6.53
C CYS A 17 1.65 11.63 6.14
N LYS A 18 0.51 11.51 6.82
CA LYS A 18 -0.66 12.37 6.58
C LYS A 18 -0.55 13.69 7.35
N ASP A 19 0.03 13.64 8.54
CA ASP A 19 0.04 14.74 9.51
C ASP A 19 1.26 15.68 9.40
N ASP A 20 2.27 15.38 8.56
CA ASP A 20 3.45 16.25 8.40
C ASP A 20 3.13 17.63 7.76
N GLY A 21 1.89 17.83 7.29
CA GLY A 21 1.39 19.08 6.74
C GLY A 21 1.80 19.33 5.29
N SER A 22 2.53 18.42 4.64
CA SER A 22 2.89 18.48 3.24
C SER A 22 1.74 17.97 2.35
N PRO A 23 1.33 18.75 1.33
CA PRO A 23 0.43 18.25 0.30
C PRO A 23 1.15 17.34 -0.72
N GLU A 24 2.47 17.18 -0.62
CA GLU A 24 3.27 16.44 -1.59
C GLU A 24 3.18 14.92 -1.34
N GLU A 25 2.89 14.15 -2.39
CA GLU A 25 2.88 12.68 -2.33
C GLU A 25 4.30 12.08 -2.28
N GLU A 26 5.31 12.83 -2.72
CA GLU A 26 6.70 12.44 -2.64
C GLU A 26 7.40 13.11 -1.47
N ARG A 27 8.30 12.40 -0.80
CA ARG A 27 9.11 12.92 0.30
C ARG A 27 10.59 12.61 0.09
N ASP A 28 11.45 13.41 0.72
CA ASP A 28 12.88 13.08 0.79
C ASP A 28 13.06 11.72 1.48
N ILE A 29 13.93 10.89 0.91
CA ILE A 29 14.18 9.53 1.41
C ILE A 29 14.62 9.55 2.88
N ASN A 30 15.46 10.50 3.30
CA ASN A 30 15.94 10.54 4.69
C ASN A 30 14.81 10.88 5.66
N ALA A 31 13.93 11.81 5.28
CA ALA A 31 12.75 12.14 6.09
C ALA A 31 11.81 10.93 6.24
N LEU A 32 11.62 10.14 5.17
CA LEU A 32 10.84 8.91 5.24
C LEU A 32 11.47 7.83 6.11
N ILE A 33 12.80 7.69 6.07
CA ILE A 33 13.53 6.78 6.97
C ILE A 33 13.28 7.19 8.41
N GLU A 34 13.44 8.47 8.75
CA GLU A 34 13.23 8.98 10.10
C GLU A 34 11.78 8.73 10.58
N MET A 35 10.78 9.01 9.75
CA MET A 35 9.37 8.76 10.07
C MET A 35 9.09 7.27 10.28
N ALA A 36 9.65 6.40 9.45
CA ALA A 36 9.47 4.95 9.55
C ALA A 36 10.16 4.37 10.78
N GLU A 37 11.38 4.80 11.10
CA GLU A 37 12.09 4.40 12.33
C GLU A 37 11.33 4.87 13.59
N GLN A 38 10.79 6.09 13.59
CA GLN A 38 9.95 6.62 14.69
C GLN A 38 8.62 5.87 14.83
N SER A 39 8.19 5.17 13.78
CA SER A 39 6.98 4.34 13.77
C SER A 39 7.25 2.90 14.18
N ASP A 40 8.44 2.59 14.72
CA ASP A 40 8.91 1.26 15.10
C ASP A 40 9.07 0.29 13.92
N ILE A 41 9.32 0.79 12.70
CA ILE A 41 9.60 -0.08 11.55
C ILE A 41 11.08 -0.46 11.55
N PRO A 42 11.42 -1.76 11.46
CA PRO A 42 12.82 -2.19 11.44
C PRO A 42 13.59 -1.60 10.25
N ARG A 43 14.78 -1.07 10.51
CA ARG A 43 15.64 -0.46 9.47
C ARG A 43 15.91 -1.38 8.28
N ALA A 44 16.00 -2.69 8.53
CA ALA A 44 16.17 -3.68 7.48
C ALA A 44 14.96 -3.72 6.52
N ALA A 45 13.74 -3.65 7.05
CA ALA A 45 12.51 -3.60 6.25
C ALA A 45 12.39 -2.28 5.48
N ILE A 46 12.76 -1.16 6.11
CA ILE A 46 12.82 0.16 5.46
C ILE A 46 13.78 0.13 4.29
N SER A 47 15.00 -0.38 4.48
CA SER A 47 16.02 -0.46 3.43
C SER A 47 15.53 -1.31 2.25
N GLN A 48 14.99 -2.50 2.53
CA GLN A 48 14.47 -3.39 1.49
C GLN A 48 13.31 -2.75 0.73
N ALA A 49 12.42 -2.02 1.42
CA ALA A 49 11.35 -1.32 0.77
C ALA A 49 11.87 -0.18 -0.12
N LEU A 50 12.82 0.62 0.37
CA LEU A 50 13.45 1.70 -0.40
C LEU A 50 14.20 1.21 -1.63
N ASP A 51 14.86 0.06 -1.55
CA ASP A 51 15.55 -0.56 -2.70
C ASP A 51 14.57 -0.89 -3.84
N LEU A 52 13.29 -1.16 -3.51
CA LEU A 52 12.24 -1.44 -4.50
C LEU A 52 11.56 -0.16 -5.01
N VAL A 53 11.41 0.86 -4.17
CA VAL A 53 10.62 2.05 -4.51
C VAL A 53 11.44 3.22 -5.03
N SER A 54 12.74 3.25 -4.74
CA SER A 54 13.61 4.36 -5.17
C SER A 54 13.96 4.24 -6.66
N GLN A 55 13.92 5.38 -7.35
CA GLN A 55 14.36 5.49 -8.74
C GLN A 55 15.81 5.94 -8.78
N GLU A 56 16.61 5.38 -9.69
CA GLU A 56 18.02 5.77 -9.86
C GLU A 56 18.15 7.29 -10.04
N GLY A 57 18.93 7.92 -9.16
CA GLY A 57 19.20 9.37 -9.21
C GLY A 57 18.13 10.27 -8.59
N SER A 58 17.03 9.71 -8.06
CA SER A 58 16.06 10.47 -7.26
C SER A 58 16.38 10.38 -5.77
N ASN A 59 16.33 11.51 -5.07
CA ASN A 59 16.36 11.55 -3.60
C ASN A 59 14.96 11.58 -2.98
N ARG A 60 13.92 11.46 -3.80
CA ARG A 60 12.53 11.52 -3.38
C ARG A 60 11.78 10.26 -3.79
N VAL A 61 10.83 9.86 -2.95
CA VAL A 61 9.97 8.72 -3.23
C VAL A 61 8.56 8.94 -2.71
N SER A 62 7.58 8.32 -3.38
CA SER A 62 6.20 8.30 -2.90
C SER A 62 6.12 7.57 -1.57
N TRP A 63 5.62 8.26 -0.55
CA TRP A 63 5.44 7.65 0.77
C TRP A 63 4.39 6.53 0.73
N LYS A 64 3.39 6.64 -0.14
CA LYS A 64 2.36 5.63 -0.32
C LYS A 64 2.96 4.34 -0.90
N HIS A 65 3.85 4.47 -1.89
CA HIS A 65 4.58 3.33 -2.44
C HIS A 65 5.44 2.64 -1.38
N LEU A 66 6.16 3.41 -0.56
CA LEU A 66 6.91 2.86 0.57
C LEU A 66 6.01 2.08 1.54
N VAL A 67 4.86 2.66 1.93
CA VAL A 67 3.87 1.99 2.80
C VAL A 67 3.35 0.70 2.17
N VAL A 68 2.97 0.72 0.89
CA VAL A 68 2.47 -0.45 0.15
C VAL A 68 3.52 -1.58 0.13
N THR A 69 4.81 -1.27 -0.05
CA THR A 69 5.89 -2.27 0.05
C THR A 69 6.15 -2.76 1.46
N LEU A 70 5.93 -1.93 2.47
CA LEU A 70 6.06 -2.37 3.86
C LEU A 70 4.88 -3.25 4.27
N CYS A 71 3.69 -3.02 3.72
CA CYS A 71 2.51 -3.88 3.92
C CYS A 71 2.73 -5.33 3.46
N SER A 72 3.49 -5.56 2.37
CA SER A 72 3.80 -6.93 1.93
C SER A 72 4.81 -7.65 2.84
N GLN A 73 5.44 -6.93 3.77
CA GLN A 73 6.34 -7.47 4.79
C GLN A 73 5.65 -7.65 6.15
N VAL A 74 4.34 -7.33 6.25
CA VAL A 74 3.56 -7.51 7.47
C VAL A 74 3.24 -8.98 7.67
N GLY A 75 3.48 -9.46 8.89
CA GLY A 75 3.13 -10.82 9.29
C GLY A 75 1.66 -11.16 9.09
N GLY A 76 1.39 -12.28 8.41
CA GLY A 76 0.03 -12.74 8.13
C GLY A 76 -0.63 -12.12 6.88
N VAL A 77 0.13 -11.39 6.06
CA VAL A 77 -0.26 -11.03 4.69
C VAL A 77 0.38 -12.03 3.72
N GLU A 78 -0.37 -13.05 3.36
CA GLU A 78 0.08 -14.19 2.54
C GLU A 78 -0.53 -14.18 1.14
N ASP A 79 -1.64 -13.45 0.93
CA ASP A 79 -2.33 -13.37 -0.34
C ASP A 79 -2.86 -11.96 -0.67
N VAL A 80 -3.27 -11.78 -1.93
CA VAL A 80 -3.83 -10.53 -2.47
C VAL A 80 -5.06 -10.07 -1.67
N THR A 81 -5.89 -10.99 -1.16
CA THR A 81 -7.11 -10.62 -0.43
C THR A 81 -6.77 -10.03 0.95
N GLN A 82 -5.82 -10.62 1.66
CA GLN A 82 -5.34 -10.10 2.94
C GLN A 82 -4.64 -8.76 2.76
N PHE A 83 -3.83 -8.62 1.70
CA PHE A 83 -3.16 -7.38 1.37
C PHE A 83 -4.15 -6.24 1.09
N VAL A 84 -5.15 -6.48 0.24
CA VAL A 84 -6.18 -5.48 -0.05
C VAL A 84 -7.01 -5.16 1.18
N GLY A 85 -7.32 -6.16 2.01
CA GLY A 85 -7.96 -5.93 3.31
C GLY A 85 -7.17 -4.94 4.18
N LEU A 86 -5.84 -5.10 4.26
CA LEU A 86 -4.97 -4.18 4.98
C LEU A 86 -4.99 -2.76 4.38
N LEU A 87 -4.94 -2.61 3.06
CA LEU A 87 -5.00 -1.27 2.43
C LEU A 87 -6.30 -0.52 2.74
N MET A 88 -7.41 -1.25 2.84
CA MET A 88 -8.74 -0.72 3.09
C MET A 88 -9.06 -0.47 4.56
N ASP A 89 -8.18 -0.88 5.48
CA ASP A 89 -8.44 -0.69 6.89
C ASP A 89 -8.55 0.80 7.27
N PRO A 90 -9.46 1.14 8.20
CA PRO A 90 -9.51 2.46 8.82
C PRO A 90 -8.18 2.76 9.51
N GLY A 91 -7.44 3.75 9.00
CA GLY A 91 -6.07 4.07 9.45
C GLY A 91 -5.00 3.90 8.36
N MET A 92 -5.33 3.19 7.27
CA MET A 92 -4.50 3.06 6.07
C MET A 92 -4.98 4.02 4.98
N PHE A 93 -5.51 3.48 3.89
CA PHE A 93 -6.06 4.24 2.78
C PHE A 93 -7.60 4.19 2.76
N GLY A 94 -8.21 3.34 3.59
CA GLY A 94 -9.65 3.33 3.82
C GLY A 94 -10.13 4.48 4.70
N ASP A 95 -11.38 4.89 4.49
CA ASP A 95 -12.13 5.76 5.39
C ASP A 95 -12.65 5.01 6.62
N ASP A 96 -13.36 5.72 7.50
CA ASP A 96 -13.92 5.15 8.75
C ASP A 96 -14.94 4.04 8.50
N ASP A 97 -15.52 3.96 7.29
CA ASP A 97 -16.43 2.89 6.86
C ASP A 97 -15.67 1.70 6.22
N GLY A 98 -14.34 1.76 6.14
CA GLY A 98 -13.52 0.75 5.46
C GLY A 98 -13.64 0.79 3.94
N LYS A 99 -13.94 1.97 3.37
CA LYS A 99 -14.02 2.19 1.92
C LYS A 99 -12.81 2.95 1.43
N ILE A 100 -12.34 2.59 0.24
CA ILE A 100 -11.27 3.30 -0.47
C ILE A 100 -11.80 3.89 -1.77
N GLN A 101 -11.26 5.03 -2.20
CA GLN A 101 -11.51 5.55 -3.54
C GLN A 101 -10.99 4.55 -4.56
N ILE A 102 -11.80 4.20 -5.57
CA ILE A 102 -11.39 3.22 -6.59
C ILE A 102 -10.16 3.71 -7.35
N SER A 103 -10.08 5.01 -7.62
CA SER A 103 -8.89 5.61 -8.26
C SER A 103 -7.63 5.43 -7.41
N GLU A 104 -7.72 5.66 -6.10
CA GLU A 104 -6.59 5.48 -5.17
C GLU A 104 -6.18 4.00 -5.13
N PHE A 105 -7.15 3.09 -5.00
CA PHE A 105 -6.89 1.65 -5.06
C PHE A 105 -6.19 1.24 -6.35
N ILE A 106 -6.71 1.67 -7.51
CA ILE A 106 -6.12 1.35 -8.81
C ILE A 106 -4.68 1.84 -8.88
N THR A 107 -4.39 3.08 -8.44
CA THR A 107 -3.02 3.60 -8.43
C THR A 107 -2.10 2.76 -7.57
N LEU A 108 -2.49 2.46 -6.32
CA LEU A 108 -1.66 1.68 -5.40
C LEU A 108 -1.48 0.22 -5.87
N PHE A 109 -2.55 -0.40 -6.36
CA PHE A 109 -2.54 -1.78 -6.82
C PHE A 109 -1.81 -1.97 -8.15
N ASP A 110 -1.99 -1.05 -9.10
CA ASP A 110 -1.26 -1.06 -10.37
C ASP A 110 0.24 -0.94 -10.14
N TRP A 111 0.64 -0.01 -9.27
CA TRP A 111 2.03 0.13 -8.90
C TRP A 111 2.56 -1.12 -8.18
N TRP A 112 1.84 -1.66 -7.19
CA TRP A 112 2.27 -2.88 -6.49
C TRP A 112 2.43 -4.07 -7.44
N SER A 113 1.58 -4.20 -8.46
CA SER A 113 1.69 -5.25 -9.48
C SER A 113 2.98 -5.19 -10.31
N THR A 114 3.72 -4.08 -10.27
CA THR A 114 5.05 -3.98 -10.91
C THR A 114 6.16 -4.60 -10.06
N ILE A 115 5.90 -4.81 -8.76
CA ILE A 115 6.82 -5.41 -7.80
C ILE A 115 6.46 -6.87 -7.53
N ASP A 116 5.17 -7.17 -7.36
CA ASP A 116 4.68 -8.52 -7.13
C ASP A 116 4.36 -9.24 -8.44
N GLU A 117 5.29 -10.07 -8.91
CA GLU A 117 5.17 -10.85 -10.14
C GLU A 117 4.03 -11.89 -10.12
N SER A 118 3.44 -12.19 -8.96
CA SER A 118 2.28 -13.09 -8.88
C SER A 118 1.01 -12.47 -9.45
N ILE A 119 0.97 -11.15 -9.65
CA ILE A 119 -0.17 -10.41 -10.18
C ILE A 119 0.00 -10.24 -11.69
N SER A 120 -0.65 -11.11 -12.48
CA SER A 120 -0.55 -11.02 -13.94
C SER A 120 -1.25 -9.77 -14.50
N ALA A 121 -0.82 -9.34 -15.68
CA ALA A 121 -1.45 -8.24 -16.40
C ALA A 121 -2.93 -8.54 -16.71
N GLU A 122 -3.27 -9.80 -17.01
CA GLU A 122 -4.63 -10.26 -17.25
C GLU A 122 -5.49 -10.16 -15.99
N LEU A 123 -4.98 -10.64 -14.84
CA LEU A 123 -5.68 -10.57 -13.56
C LEU A 123 -5.96 -9.12 -13.18
N LYS A 124 -4.94 -8.25 -13.30
CA LYS A 124 -5.06 -6.82 -13.04
C LYS A 124 -6.11 -6.16 -13.93
N SER A 125 -6.04 -6.41 -15.25
CA SER A 125 -6.97 -5.85 -16.23
C SER A 125 -8.41 -6.29 -15.95
N ALA A 126 -8.62 -7.57 -15.66
CA ALA A 126 -9.93 -8.11 -15.32
C ALA A 126 -10.47 -7.52 -14.02
N LEU A 127 -9.62 -7.36 -13.00
CA LEU A 127 -10.01 -6.74 -11.73
C LEU A 127 -10.45 -5.28 -11.92
N PHE A 128 -9.67 -4.49 -12.64
CA PHE A 128 -10.01 -3.08 -12.87
C PHE A 128 -11.30 -2.93 -13.67
N ALA A 129 -11.52 -3.78 -14.68
CA ALA A 129 -12.78 -3.82 -15.41
C ALA A 129 -13.97 -4.22 -14.53
N ALA A 130 -13.80 -5.16 -13.60
CA ALA A 130 -14.84 -5.57 -12.67
C ALA A 130 -15.17 -4.48 -11.62
N LEU A 131 -14.21 -3.63 -11.28
CA LEU A 131 -14.39 -2.52 -10.35
C LEU A 131 -14.95 -1.25 -11.00
N ASP A 132 -14.83 -1.10 -12.33
CA ASP A 132 -15.39 0.01 -13.11
C ASP A 132 -16.92 -0.11 -13.27
N ASN A 133 -17.64 0.15 -12.18
CA ASN A 133 -19.10 0.08 -12.11
C ASN A 133 -19.78 1.47 -11.98
N GLY A 134 -19.02 2.55 -12.17
CA GLY A 134 -19.51 3.93 -12.02
C GLY A 134 -19.61 4.44 -10.58
N GLU A 135 -19.22 3.65 -9.58
CA GLU A 135 -19.11 4.13 -8.19
C GLU A 135 -17.71 4.69 -7.90
N PRO A 136 -17.59 5.75 -7.08
CA PRO A 136 -16.29 6.36 -6.78
C PRO A 136 -15.47 5.57 -5.75
N THR A 137 -16.13 4.77 -4.92
CA THR A 137 -15.52 4.03 -3.80
C THR A 137 -15.84 2.55 -3.88
N MET A 138 -15.05 1.74 -3.17
CA MET A 138 -15.35 0.33 -2.96
C MET A 138 -15.12 -0.04 -1.50
N ASP A 139 -15.91 -1.00 -1.02
CA ASP A 139 -15.67 -1.71 0.24
C ASP A 139 -15.02 -3.09 -0.04
N PHE A 140 -14.62 -3.78 1.03
CA PHE A 140 -13.95 -5.07 0.91
C PHE A 140 -14.85 -6.16 0.32
N ALA A 141 -16.17 -6.07 0.51
CA ALA A 141 -17.12 -7.03 -0.06
C ALA A 141 -17.16 -6.90 -1.59
N LYS A 142 -17.23 -5.67 -2.11
CA LYS A 142 -17.16 -5.36 -3.52
C LYS A 142 -15.85 -5.83 -4.15
N PHE A 143 -14.71 -5.60 -3.49
CA PHE A 143 -13.43 -6.14 -3.95
C PHE A 143 -13.47 -7.67 -4.03
N LYS A 144 -13.95 -8.36 -2.99
CA LYS A 144 -14.03 -9.83 -2.98
C LYS A 144 -14.93 -10.38 -4.09
N ASP A 145 -16.06 -9.73 -4.36
CA ASP A 145 -16.98 -10.16 -5.40
C ASP A 145 -16.35 -9.96 -6.80
N ALA A 146 -15.68 -8.84 -7.03
CA ALA A 146 -14.91 -8.59 -8.24
C ALA A 146 -13.79 -9.64 -8.42
N TYR A 147 -12.98 -9.87 -7.38
CA TYR A 147 -11.87 -10.83 -7.40
C TYR A 147 -12.34 -12.27 -7.64
N LYS A 148 -13.46 -12.70 -7.06
CA LYS A 148 -14.04 -14.02 -7.32
C LYS A 148 -14.57 -14.18 -8.74
N SER A 149 -15.03 -13.11 -9.37
CA SER A 149 -15.61 -13.18 -10.72
C SER A 149 -14.56 -13.37 -11.83
N ILE A 150 -13.29 -13.13 -11.50
CA ILE A 150 -12.15 -13.15 -12.45
C ILE A 150 -11.16 -14.29 -12.19
N GLN A 151 -11.33 -15.04 -11.10
CA GLN A 151 -10.60 -16.29 -10.81
C GLN A 151 -11.27 -17.48 -11.49
#